data_AF-A0A650CU30-F1
#
_entry.id   AF-A0A650CU30-F1
#
_cell.length_a   1.000
_cell.length_b   1.000
_cell.length_c   1.000
_cell.angle_alpha   90.00
_cell.angle_beta   90.00
_cell.angle_gamma   90.00
#
_symmetry.space_group_name_H-M   'P 1'
#
loop_
_entity.id
_entity.type
_entity.pdbx_description
1 polymer ?
#
loop_
_entity_poly.entity_id
_entity_poly.type
_entity_poly.pdbx_seq_one_letter_code
_entity_poly.pdbx_strand_id
1 'polypeptide(L)'
;MKAQSEYIGFIIAIILIVIVIIPLFFLLNNYDVPSVKTYNYCTVIEDKINGNGIIIYFNASPSKPELVIYRGCSSYYLSGVYYENNGIWYNITSCISYNGKKLPLPLIYNLTLPTQVWKYPLSLQIEAYNDTVFAIVYPNQTAFTS
;
A
#
# COMPACT_ATOMS: atom_id res chain seq x y z
N MET A 1 61.22 17.59 -5.02
CA MET A 1 60.37 16.93 -3.99
C MET A 1 58.97 17.55 -3.88
N LYS A 2 58.80 18.87 -3.90
CA LYS A 2 57.49 19.55 -3.79
C LYS A 2 56.48 19.23 -4.93
N ALA A 3 56.94 19.29 -6.18
CA ALA A 3 56.10 18.94 -7.34
C ALA A 3 55.66 17.47 -7.35
N GLN A 4 56.45 16.55 -6.78
CA GLN A 4 56.07 15.14 -6.65
C GLN A 4 55.03 14.92 -5.56
N SER A 5 55.09 15.64 -4.43
CA SER A 5 54.04 15.53 -3.40
C SER A 5 52.71 16.15 -3.85
N GLU A 6 52.75 17.23 -4.61
CA GLU A 6 51.55 17.84 -5.22
C GLU A 6 50.88 16.88 -6.22
N TYR A 7 51.69 16.19 -7.04
CA TYR A 7 51.19 15.18 -7.98
C TYR A 7 50.57 13.97 -7.28
N ILE A 8 51.21 13.48 -6.21
CA ILE A 8 50.67 12.38 -5.39
C ILE A 8 49.37 12.80 -4.70
N GLY A 9 49.31 14.01 -4.13
CA GLY A 9 48.10 14.55 -3.51
C GLY A 9 46.94 14.67 -4.50
N PHE A 10 47.21 15.09 -5.73
CA PHE A 10 46.21 15.18 -6.79
C PHE A 10 45.66 13.81 -7.20
N ILE A 11 46.53 12.79 -7.33
CA ILE A 11 46.10 11.41 -7.63
C ILE A 11 45.22 10.85 -6.52
N ILE A 12 45.59 11.06 -5.24
CA ILE A 12 44.81 10.60 -4.10
C ILE A 12 43.42 11.26 -4.08
N ALA A 13 43.34 12.56 -4.38
CA ALA A 13 42.07 13.28 -4.45
C ALA A 13 41.15 12.71 -5.55
N ILE A 14 41.68 12.38 -6.73
CA ILE A 14 40.91 11.75 -7.81
C ILE A 14 40.37 10.39 -7.38
N ILE A 15 41.19 9.55 -6.72
CA ILE A 15 40.77 8.23 -6.25
C ILE A 15 39.62 8.35 -5.25
N LEU A 16 39.70 9.30 -4.31
CA LEU A 16 38.63 9.54 -3.34
C LEU A 16 37.32 9.99 -4.02
N ILE A 17 37.40 10.86 -5.02
CA ILE A 17 36.22 11.29 -5.80
C ILE A 17 35.56 10.10 -6.50
N VAL A 18 36.35 9.24 -7.13
CA VAL A 18 35.83 8.06 -7.85
C VAL A 18 35.17 7.07 -6.88
N ILE A 19 35.77 6.84 -5.70
CA ILE A 19 35.23 5.96 -4.65
C ILE A 19 33.90 6.47 -4.10
N VAL A 20 33.65 7.78 -4.10
CA VAL A 20 32.38 8.34 -3.61
C VAL A 20 31.32 8.38 -4.72
N ILE A 21 31.69 8.79 -5.95
CA ILE A 21 30.73 8.98 -7.04
C ILE A 21 30.15 7.66 -7.55
N ILE A 22 30.97 6.61 -7.69
CA ILE A 22 30.51 5.32 -8.25
C ILE A 22 29.42 4.67 -7.37
N PRO A 23 29.60 4.50 -6.04
CA PRO A 23 28.56 3.97 -5.19
C PRO A 23 27.30 4.84 -5.18
N LEU A 24 27.45 6.17 -5.18
CA LEU A 24 26.32 7.09 -5.22
C LEU A 24 25.50 6.94 -6.51
N PHE A 25 26.16 6.75 -7.65
CA PHE A 25 25.51 6.48 -8.93
C PHE A 25 24.74 5.15 -8.93
N PHE A 26 25.32 4.08 -8.38
CA PHE A 26 24.62 2.81 -8.21
C PHE A 26 23.43 2.91 -7.25
N LEU A 27 23.56 3.71 -6.19
CA LEU A 27 22.48 3.93 -5.23
C LEU A 27 21.33 4.70 -5.90
N LEU A 28 21.64 5.74 -6.68
CA LEU A 28 20.66 6.53 -7.44
C LEU A 28 19.98 5.75 -8.58
N ASN A 29 20.70 4.87 -9.28
CA ASN A 29 20.11 4.04 -10.35
C ASN A 29 19.24 2.89 -9.80
N ASN A 30 19.45 2.47 -8.56
CA ASN A 30 18.63 1.45 -7.90
C ASN A 30 17.51 2.04 -7.03
N TYR A 31 17.35 3.37 -6.99
CA TYR A 31 16.13 3.94 -6.44
C TYR A 31 14.97 3.57 -7.36
N ASP A 32 14.03 2.79 -6.83
CA ASP A 32 12.76 2.52 -7.49
C ASP A 32 12.11 3.84 -7.89
N VAL A 33 12.11 4.14 -9.19
CA VAL A 33 11.33 5.24 -9.73
C VAL A 33 9.88 4.90 -9.41
N PRO A 34 9.11 5.77 -8.70
CA PRO A 34 7.70 5.50 -8.48
C PRO A 34 7.06 5.30 -9.85
N SER A 35 6.62 4.06 -10.10
CA SER A 35 6.18 3.60 -11.41
C SER A 35 5.08 4.52 -11.95
N VAL A 36 5.46 5.42 -12.87
CA VAL A 36 4.54 6.20 -13.72
C VAL A 36 3.98 5.32 -14.84
N LYS A 37 3.82 4.01 -14.62
CA LYS A 37 2.91 3.23 -15.44
C LYS A 37 1.51 3.65 -15.03
N THR A 38 0.84 4.40 -15.89
CA THR A 38 -0.62 4.51 -15.89
C THR A 38 -1.16 3.08 -15.88
N TYR A 39 -1.71 2.67 -14.73
CA TYR A 39 -2.31 1.36 -14.60
C TYR A 39 -3.39 1.23 -15.66
N ASN A 40 -3.25 0.24 -16.55
CA ASN A 40 -4.30 -0.08 -17.50
C ASN A 40 -5.40 -0.83 -16.74
N TYR A 41 -6.34 -0.06 -16.20
CA TYR A 41 -7.46 -0.59 -15.43
C TYR A 41 -8.29 -1.59 -16.26
N CYS A 42 -8.34 -1.47 -17.59
CA CYS A 42 -9.08 -2.40 -18.44
C CYS A 42 -8.49 -3.82 -18.42
N THR A 43 -7.17 -3.98 -18.45
CA THR A 43 -6.53 -5.31 -18.38
C THR A 43 -6.59 -5.91 -16.97
N VAL A 44 -6.50 -5.09 -15.91
CA VAL A 44 -6.72 -5.56 -14.53
C VAL A 44 -8.19 -5.94 -14.31
N ILE A 45 -9.12 -5.24 -14.96
CA ILE A 45 -10.55 -5.55 -14.93
C ILE A 45 -10.84 -6.83 -15.71
N GLU A 46 -10.25 -7.05 -16.89
CA GLU A 46 -10.46 -8.26 -17.69
C GLU A 46 -9.87 -9.52 -17.06
N ASP A 47 -8.65 -9.46 -16.50
CA ASP A 47 -8.05 -10.60 -15.77
C ASP A 47 -8.78 -10.91 -14.45
N LYS A 48 -9.43 -9.92 -13.82
CA LYS A 48 -10.18 -10.13 -12.57
C LYS A 48 -11.68 -10.41 -12.75
N ILE A 49 -12.30 -10.07 -13.88
CA ILE A 49 -13.70 -10.45 -14.21
C ILE A 49 -13.82 -11.97 -14.35
N ASN A 50 -12.79 -12.64 -14.86
CA ASN A 50 -12.77 -14.10 -14.98
C ASN A 50 -12.15 -14.80 -13.75
N GLY A 51 -11.59 -14.06 -12.79
CA GLY A 51 -10.72 -14.60 -11.73
C GLY A 51 -11.18 -14.45 -10.28
N ASN A 52 -12.48 -14.24 -9.99
CA ASN A 52 -13.01 -14.14 -8.61
C ASN A 52 -12.38 -13.05 -7.71
N GLY A 53 -11.76 -12.00 -8.28
CA GLY A 53 -11.09 -10.96 -7.50
C GLY A 53 -12.05 -9.97 -6.82
N ILE A 54 -11.73 -9.53 -5.60
CA ILE A 54 -12.49 -8.50 -4.87
C ILE A 54 -11.87 -7.12 -5.13
N ILE A 55 -12.73 -6.14 -5.40
CA ILE A 55 -12.36 -4.74 -5.58
C ILE A 55 -12.88 -3.95 -4.38
N ILE A 56 -11.96 -3.37 -3.61
CA ILE A 56 -12.26 -2.58 -2.40
C ILE A 56 -11.77 -1.16 -2.62
N TYR A 57 -12.68 -0.20 -2.67
CA TYR A 57 -12.35 1.22 -2.73
C TYR A 57 -12.51 1.85 -1.36
N PHE A 58 -11.49 2.57 -0.89
CA PHE A 58 -11.60 3.34 0.34
C PHE A 58 -12.01 4.77 0.04
N ASN A 59 -13.28 5.09 0.29
CA ASN A 59 -13.79 6.46 0.27
C ASN A 59 -13.37 7.19 1.54
N ALA A 60 -12.30 7.97 1.45
CA ALA A 60 -11.73 8.71 2.56
C ALA A 60 -12.39 10.08 2.72
N SER A 61 -13.64 10.08 3.17
CA SER A 61 -14.37 11.30 3.54
C SER A 61 -14.18 11.62 5.03
N PRO A 62 -13.83 12.87 5.40
CA PRO A 62 -13.68 13.27 6.81
C PRO A 62 -14.94 13.09 7.66
N SER A 63 -16.13 13.18 7.05
CA SER A 63 -17.42 13.06 7.74
C SER A 63 -17.99 11.64 7.73
N LYS A 64 -17.67 10.85 6.71
CA LYS A 64 -18.22 9.50 6.53
C LYS A 64 -17.28 8.61 5.71
N PRO A 65 -16.18 8.13 6.30
CA PRO A 65 -15.28 7.23 5.59
C PRO A 65 -15.94 5.85 5.40
N GLU A 66 -15.77 5.26 4.23
CA GLU A 66 -16.42 4.00 3.86
C GLU A 66 -15.51 3.11 3.01
N LEU A 67 -15.61 1.79 3.18
CA LEU A 67 -15.12 0.82 2.21
C LEU A 67 -16.25 0.47 1.26
N VAL A 68 -16.08 0.78 -0.02
CA VAL A 68 -17.03 0.49 -1.08
C VAL A 68 -16.58 -0.76 -1.82
N ILE A 69 -17.45 -1.77 -1.86
CA ILE A 69 -17.13 -3.08 -2.44
C ILE A 69 -17.83 -3.21 -3.78
N TYR A 70 -17.07 -3.20 -4.88
CA TYR A 70 -17.63 -3.15 -6.23
C TYR A 70 -17.88 -4.52 -6.87
N ARG A 71 -17.17 -5.56 -6.41
CA ARG A 71 -17.33 -6.95 -6.86
C ARG A 71 -17.05 -7.90 -5.72
N GLY A 72 -18.05 -8.06 -4.88
CA GLY A 72 -17.99 -8.87 -3.68
C GLY A 72 -18.40 -10.32 -3.87
N CYS A 73 -17.86 -11.23 -3.07
CA CYS A 73 -18.35 -12.61 -2.97
C CYS A 73 -18.57 -12.97 -1.50
N SER A 74 -19.65 -13.69 -1.20
CA SER A 74 -20.06 -14.09 0.15
C SER A 74 -19.12 -15.10 0.80
N SER A 75 -18.24 -15.74 0.02
CA SER A 75 -17.20 -16.64 0.52
C SER A 75 -15.99 -15.94 1.13
N TYR A 76 -15.87 -14.61 0.95
CA TYR A 76 -14.82 -13.81 1.55
C TYR A 76 -15.39 -12.92 2.63
N TYR A 77 -14.72 -12.88 3.77
CA TYR A 77 -15.12 -12.12 4.93
C TYR A 77 -14.03 -11.12 5.28
N LEU A 78 -14.41 -9.87 5.54
CA LEU A 78 -13.54 -8.96 6.23
C LEU A 78 -13.58 -9.33 7.71
N SER A 79 -12.47 -9.80 8.26
CA SER A 79 -12.38 -10.21 9.66
C SER A 79 -11.66 -9.19 10.53
N GLY A 80 -10.77 -8.39 9.94
CA GLY A 80 -9.99 -7.38 10.65
C GLY A 80 -9.74 -6.12 9.84
N VAL A 81 -9.70 -4.97 10.52
CA VAL A 81 -9.28 -3.70 9.96
C VAL A 81 -8.35 -2.99 10.93
N TYR A 82 -7.21 -2.55 10.42
CA TYR A 82 -6.16 -1.89 11.19
C TYR A 82 -5.70 -0.63 10.47
N TYR A 83 -5.21 0.34 11.21
CA TYR A 83 -4.48 1.47 10.65
C TYR A 83 -3.18 1.68 11.42
N GLU A 84 -2.20 2.27 10.75
CA GLU A 84 -0.91 2.61 11.35
C GLU A 84 -0.83 4.12 11.57
N ASN A 85 -0.29 4.52 12.72
CA ASN A 85 0.01 5.91 13.04
C ASN A 85 1.24 5.97 13.95
N ASN A 86 2.32 6.58 13.45
CA ASN A 86 3.60 6.77 14.15
C ASN A 86 4.25 5.47 14.65
N GLY A 87 4.23 4.42 13.82
CA GLY A 87 4.78 3.10 14.09
C GLY A 87 3.89 2.19 14.94
N ILE A 88 2.72 2.67 15.37
CA ILE A 88 1.78 1.91 16.21
C ILE A 88 0.59 1.46 15.35
N TRP A 89 0.28 0.17 15.42
CA TRP A 89 -0.87 -0.43 14.78
C TRP A 89 -2.09 -0.38 15.70
N TYR A 90 -3.17 0.22 15.21
CA TYR A 90 -4.43 0.33 15.92
C TYR A 90 -5.48 -0.57 15.27
N ASN A 91 -6.13 -1.40 16.09
CA ASN A 91 -7.22 -2.27 15.65
C ASN A 91 -8.56 -1.53 15.75
N ILE A 92 -9.25 -1.37 14.62
CA ILE A 92 -10.56 -0.69 14.54
C ILE A 92 -11.69 -1.65 14.16
N THR A 93 -11.43 -2.95 14.14
CA THR A 93 -12.36 -4.00 13.69
C THR A 93 -13.74 -3.89 14.34
N SER A 94 -13.79 -3.60 15.66
CA SER A 94 -15.03 -3.50 16.44
C SER A 94 -15.87 -2.25 16.14
N CYS A 95 -15.29 -1.27 15.45
CA CYS A 95 -15.91 -0.02 15.02
C CYS A 95 -16.48 -0.10 13.60
N ILE A 96 -16.11 -1.15 12.84
CA ILE A 96 -16.59 -1.32 11.47
C ILE A 96 -17.95 -2.01 11.50
N SER A 97 -18.90 -1.45 10.75
CA SER A 97 -20.26 -2.00 10.73
C SER A 97 -20.99 -1.76 9.42
N TYR A 98 -22.03 -2.58 9.21
CA TYR A 98 -23.03 -2.42 8.17
C TYR A 98 -24.40 -2.70 8.76
N ASN A 99 -25.33 -1.74 8.66
CA ASN A 99 -26.69 -1.85 9.21
C ASN A 99 -26.74 -2.41 10.65
N GLY A 100 -25.83 -1.96 11.51
CA GLY A 100 -25.74 -2.38 12.92
C GLY A 100 -25.04 -3.73 13.17
N LYS A 101 -24.70 -4.50 12.12
CA LYS A 101 -23.88 -5.71 12.23
C LYS A 101 -22.39 -5.34 12.25
N LYS A 102 -21.61 -6.06 13.05
CA LYS A 102 -20.16 -5.86 13.19
C LYS A 102 -19.37 -6.98 12.51
N LEU A 103 -18.08 -6.75 12.29
CA LEU A 103 -17.15 -7.75 11.75
C LEU A 103 -17.08 -9.01 12.64
N PRO A 104 -16.85 -10.20 12.04
CA PRO A 104 -16.59 -10.45 10.62
C PRO A 104 -17.85 -10.28 9.73
N LEU A 105 -17.69 -9.66 8.56
CA LEU A 105 -18.79 -9.45 7.60
C LEU A 105 -18.37 -9.90 6.21
N PRO A 106 -19.29 -10.48 5.42
CA PRO A 106 -18.97 -10.84 4.05
C PRO A 106 -18.67 -9.58 3.23
N LEU A 107 -17.67 -9.66 2.36
CA LEU A 107 -17.24 -8.60 1.45
C LEU A 107 -18.22 -8.45 0.29
N ILE A 108 -19.50 -8.25 0.59
CA ILE A 108 -20.59 -7.91 -0.36
C ILE A 108 -21.31 -6.61 0.04
N TYR A 109 -20.95 -6.05 1.19
CA TYR A 109 -21.56 -4.85 1.75
C TYR A 109 -20.58 -3.68 1.75
N ASN A 110 -21.09 -2.47 1.56
CA ASN A 110 -20.31 -1.26 1.85
C ASN A 110 -20.22 -1.08 3.35
N LEU A 111 -19.02 -0.86 3.87
CA LEU A 111 -18.76 -0.83 5.30
C LEU A 111 -18.45 0.59 5.75
N THR A 112 -19.10 1.03 6.83
CA THR A 112 -18.81 2.35 7.42
C THR A 112 -17.64 2.23 8.37
N LEU A 113 -16.72 3.19 8.26
CA LEU A 113 -15.51 3.31 9.07
C LEU A 113 -15.65 4.45 10.10
N PRO A 114 -14.91 4.41 11.23
CA PRO A 114 -14.85 5.54 12.16
C PRO A 114 -14.17 6.75 11.51
N THR A 115 -14.67 7.96 11.78
CA THR A 115 -14.21 9.19 11.12
C THR A 115 -12.70 9.40 11.26
N GLN A 116 -12.12 9.14 12.43
CA GLN A 116 -10.69 9.32 12.71
C GLN A 116 -9.72 8.62 11.74
N VAL A 117 -10.17 7.61 10.99
CA VAL A 117 -9.30 6.83 10.10
C VAL A 117 -9.24 7.33 8.66
N TRP A 118 -10.02 8.37 8.30
CA TRP A 118 -10.16 8.85 6.92
C TRP A 118 -8.82 9.17 6.23
N LYS A 119 -7.82 9.63 6.97
CA LYS A 119 -6.51 10.07 6.45
C LYS A 119 -5.41 9.00 6.48
N TYR A 120 -5.69 7.83 7.04
CA TYR A 120 -4.68 6.80 7.26
C TYR A 120 -4.85 5.64 6.26
N PRO A 121 -3.75 5.02 5.80
CA PRO A 121 -3.82 3.74 5.12
C PRO A 121 -4.44 2.68 6.03
N LEU A 122 -5.25 1.81 5.47
CA LEU A 122 -5.88 0.71 6.20
C LEU A 122 -5.28 -0.61 5.75
N SER A 123 -4.94 -1.47 6.70
CA SER A 123 -4.65 -2.88 6.47
C SER A 123 -5.91 -3.69 6.73
N LEU A 124 -6.39 -4.37 5.69
CA LEU A 124 -7.61 -5.17 5.68
C LEU A 124 -7.21 -6.65 5.78
N GLN A 125 -7.73 -7.34 6.78
CA GLN A 125 -7.61 -8.79 6.90
C GLN A 125 -8.85 -9.45 6.30
N ILE A 126 -8.63 -10.19 5.22
CA ILE A 126 -9.66 -10.82 4.42
C ILE A 126 -9.51 -12.34 4.54
N GLU A 127 -10.54 -12.99 5.06
CA GLU A 127 -10.60 -14.45 5.21
C GLU A 127 -11.42 -15.07 4.09
N ALA A 128 -10.85 -16.11 3.48
CA ALA A 128 -11.50 -17.03 2.57
C ALA A 128 -11.56 -18.43 3.20
N TYR A 129 -12.26 -19.37 2.56
CA TYR A 129 -12.51 -20.72 3.09
C TYR A 129 -11.27 -21.45 3.68
N ASN A 130 -10.06 -21.21 3.16
CA ASN A 130 -8.80 -21.80 3.64
C ASN A 130 -7.60 -20.82 3.66
N ASP A 131 -7.82 -19.52 3.49
CA ASP A 131 -6.71 -18.57 3.34
C ASP A 131 -7.04 -17.22 3.99
N THR A 132 -6.00 -16.50 4.41
CA THR A 132 -6.10 -15.16 4.98
C THR A 132 -5.17 -14.23 4.22
N VAL A 133 -5.75 -13.25 3.54
CA VAL A 133 -5.01 -12.26 2.77
C VAL A 133 -5.05 -10.91 3.48
N PHE A 134 -3.91 -10.23 3.50
CA PHE A 134 -3.82 -8.85 3.95
C PHE A 134 -3.74 -7.92 2.75
N ALA A 135 -4.65 -6.94 2.69
CA ALA A 135 -4.68 -5.93 1.64
C ALA A 135 -4.50 -4.54 2.25
N ILE A 136 -3.58 -3.75 1.70
CA ILE A 136 -3.42 -2.35 2.10
C ILE A 136 -4.25 -1.48 1.16
N VAL A 137 -5.09 -0.62 1.73
CA VAL A 137 -5.87 0.38 0.97
C VAL A 137 -5.55 1.79 1.47
N TYR A 138 -5.18 2.67 0.54
CA TYR A 138 -4.88 4.07 0.82
C TYR A 138 -6.13 4.95 0.69
N PRO A 139 -6.17 6.12 1.35
CA PRO A 139 -7.25 7.09 1.20
C PRO A 139 -7.57 7.41 -0.27
N ASN A 140 -8.84 7.27 -0.66
CA ASN A 140 -9.34 7.51 -2.02
C ASN A 140 -8.67 6.65 -3.10
N GLN A 141 -8.22 5.45 -2.72
CA GLN A 141 -7.65 4.48 -3.65
C GLN A 141 -8.39 3.14 -3.59
N THR A 142 -8.19 2.37 -4.66
CA THR A 142 -8.71 1.01 -4.80
C THR A 142 -7.61 0.02 -4.47
N ALA A 143 -7.88 -0.87 -3.52
CA ALA A 143 -7.06 -2.04 -3.29
C ALA A 143 -7.57 -3.23 -4.10
N PHE A 144 -6.62 -4.03 -4.57
CA PHE A 144 -6.85 -5.25 -5.32
C PHE A 144 -6.32 -6.42 -4.50
N THR A 145 -7.18 -7.37 -4.19
CA THR A 145 -6.76 -8.68 -3.65
C THR A 145 -7.08 -9.76 -4.68
N SER A 146 -6.22 -10.77 -4.79
CA SER A 146 -6.37 -11.95 -5.66
C SER A 146 -6.07 -13.20 -4.84
#